data_AF-A0A966K6F9-F1
#
_entry.id   AF-A0A966K6F9-F1
#
_cell.length_a   1.000
_cell.length_b   1.000
_cell.length_c   1.000
_cell.angle_alpha   90.00
_cell.angle_beta   90.00
_cell.angle_gamma   90.00
#
_symmetry.space_group_name_H-M   'P 1'
#
loop_
_entity.id
_entity.type
_entity.pdbx_description
1 polymer ?
#
loop_
_entity_poly.entity_id
_entity_poly.type
_entity_poly.pdbx_seq_one_letter_code
_entity_poly.pdbx_strand_id
1 'polypeptide(L)'
;MQEDLAIIKRGTDEILTESDLKKKLESGKQLIVKAGFDPTAPDLHFGHTVLLNKLRHFQDLGHKVIFLIGDFTGQIGDPSGKNKTRPTLDEKELKENAKTYEKQVFKILKKELTEVRFNSEWCNKLGAAGLIGLASKYNVARMLERDDFNKRYNANQSIAVHEF
;
A
#
# COMPACT_ATOMS: atom_id res chain seq x y z
N MET A 1 25.28 9.37 0.34
CA MET A 1 24.53 10.18 1.31
C MET A 1 23.74 11.34 0.70
N GLN A 2 24.33 12.43 0.19
CA GLN A 2 23.54 13.42 -0.61
C GLN A 2 23.02 12.80 -1.91
N GLU A 3 23.80 11.90 -2.50
CA GLU A 3 23.45 11.17 -3.71
C GLU A 3 22.25 10.22 -3.50
N ASP A 4 22.15 9.56 -2.35
CA ASP A 4 21.08 8.61 -2.03
C ASP A 4 19.72 9.32 -2.00
N LEU A 5 19.64 10.46 -1.32
CA LEU A 5 18.42 11.27 -1.30
C LEU A 5 18.09 11.80 -2.71
N ALA A 6 19.08 12.21 -3.50
CA ALA A 6 18.85 12.66 -4.87
C ALA A 6 18.25 11.54 -5.77
N ILE A 7 18.74 10.30 -5.64
CA ILE A 7 18.19 9.12 -6.33
C ILE A 7 16.74 8.87 -5.92
N ILE A 8 16.43 8.99 -4.63
CA ILE A 8 15.07 8.81 -4.12
C ILE A 8 14.15 9.97 -4.53
N LYS A 9 14.63 11.21 -4.63
CA LYS A 9 13.84 12.35 -5.09
C LYS A 9 13.53 12.30 -6.59
N ARG A 10 14.44 11.79 -7.41
CA ARG A 10 14.26 11.77 -8.88
C ARG A 10 12.99 10.99 -9.28
N GLY A 11 12.05 11.66 -9.95
CA GLY A 11 10.81 11.05 -10.42
C GLY A 11 9.79 10.74 -9.32
N THR A 12 9.97 11.29 -8.13
CA THR A 12 8.98 11.27 -7.04
C THR A 12 8.22 12.59 -7.08
N ASP A 13 6.89 12.52 -7.05
CA ASP A 13 6.03 13.70 -7.08
C ASP A 13 6.14 14.52 -5.79
N GLU A 14 6.03 13.85 -4.64
CA GLU A 14 6.12 14.47 -3.32
C GLU A 14 6.83 13.57 -2.30
N ILE A 15 7.57 14.18 -1.37
CA ILE A 15 8.11 13.51 -0.17
C ILE A 15 7.62 14.26 1.06
N LEU A 16 6.70 13.64 1.80
CA LEU A 16 6.26 14.15 3.09
C LEU A 16 7.40 14.03 4.10
N THR A 17 7.70 15.14 4.77
CA THR A 17 8.81 15.28 5.75
C THR A 17 10.17 14.83 5.22
N GLU A 18 10.63 15.40 4.09
CA GLU A 18 11.94 15.10 3.49
C GLU A 18 13.11 15.15 4.49
N SER A 19 13.08 16.07 5.45
CA SER A 19 14.09 16.16 6.51
C SER A 19 14.21 14.88 7.35
N ASP A 20 13.10 14.18 7.58
CA ASP A 20 13.09 12.94 8.35
C ASP A 20 13.57 11.76 7.50
N LEU A 21 13.21 11.73 6.22
CA LEU A 21 13.77 10.75 5.28
C LEU A 21 15.29 10.89 5.21
N LYS A 22 15.80 12.13 5.10
CA LYS A 22 17.24 12.40 5.11
C LYS A 22 17.90 11.85 6.38
N LYS A 23 17.38 12.19 7.57
CA LYS A 23 17.89 11.67 8.85
C LYS A 23 17.88 10.13 8.91
N LYS A 24 16.83 9.49 8.36
CA LYS A 24 16.73 8.02 8.31
C LYS A 24 17.80 7.41 7.40
N LEU A 25 18.02 7.97 6.21
CA LEU A 25 19.07 7.53 5.29
C LEU A 25 20.48 7.71 5.91
N GLU A 26 20.70 8.81 6.62
CA GLU A 26 21.98 9.10 7.30
C GLU A 26 22.22 8.25 8.56
N SER A 27 21.19 7.59 9.08
CA SER A 27 21.31 6.79 10.31
C SER A 27 22.15 5.51 10.17
N GLY A 28 22.48 5.12 8.93
CA GLY A 28 23.19 3.86 8.62
C GLY A 28 22.38 2.59 8.86
N LYS A 29 21.13 2.71 9.33
CA LYS A 29 20.24 1.56 9.53
C LYS A 29 19.63 1.12 8.21
N GLN A 30 19.47 -0.19 8.04
CA GLN A 30 18.68 -0.73 6.95
C GLN A 30 17.21 -0.32 7.13
N LEU A 31 16.72 0.55 6.24
CA LEU A 31 15.33 0.97 6.26
C LEU A 31 14.42 -0.16 5.73
N ILE A 32 13.20 -0.17 6.26
CA ILE A 32 12.12 -1.04 5.78
C ILE A 32 11.16 -0.17 4.96
N VAL A 33 11.09 -0.45 3.67
CA VAL A 33 10.28 0.29 2.70
C VAL A 33 9.06 -0.53 2.35
N LYS A 34 7.87 -0.07 2.74
CA LYS A 34 6.60 -0.77 2.51
C LYS A 34 5.94 -0.23 1.23
N ALA A 35 5.51 -1.13 0.35
CA ALA A 35 4.56 -0.82 -0.71
C ALA A 35 3.42 -1.84 -0.70
N GLY A 36 2.18 -1.34 -0.68
CA GLY A 36 0.97 -2.15 -0.66
C GLY A 36 0.36 -2.32 -2.05
N PHE A 37 -0.09 -3.52 -2.38
CA PHE A 37 -0.73 -3.88 -3.64
C PHE A 37 -2.03 -4.62 -3.36
N ASP A 38 -3.11 -4.18 -4.01
CA ASP A 38 -4.41 -4.84 -3.94
C ASP A 38 -4.46 -5.95 -5.01
N PRO A 39 -4.59 -7.24 -4.63
CA PRO A 39 -4.59 -8.37 -5.56
C PRO A 39 -5.95 -8.56 -6.27
N THR A 40 -6.69 -7.47 -6.52
CA THR A 40 -7.99 -7.52 -7.21
C THR A 40 -7.89 -7.66 -8.72
N ALA A 41 -6.76 -7.30 -9.32
CA ALA A 41 -6.47 -7.55 -10.72
C ALA A 41 -5.62 -8.83 -10.87
N PRO A 42 -5.69 -9.51 -12.02
CA PRO A 42 -4.85 -10.70 -12.27
C PRO A 42 -3.36 -10.37 -12.41
N ASP A 43 -3.04 -9.14 -12.86
CA ASP A 43 -1.68 -8.72 -13.21
C ASP A 43 -1.40 -7.26 -12.83
N LEU A 44 -0.13 -6.94 -12.60
CA LEU A 44 0.35 -5.57 -12.50
C LEU A 44 0.53 -4.97 -13.91
N HIS A 45 -0.19 -3.88 -14.19
CA HIS A 45 0.02 -3.13 -15.43
C HIS A 45 1.34 -2.33 -15.42
N PHE A 46 1.81 -1.91 -16.60
CA PHE A 46 3.06 -1.14 -16.76
C PHE A 46 3.15 0.18 -15.98
N GLY A 47 2.02 0.79 -15.61
CA GLY A 47 2.03 1.95 -14.70
C GLY A 47 2.73 1.70 -13.35
N HIS A 48 2.78 0.44 -12.87
CA HIS A 48 3.48 0.09 -11.64
C HIS A 48 5.01 0.11 -11.78
N THR A 49 5.54 0.12 -13.01
CA THR A 49 6.99 0.10 -13.26
C THR A 49 7.69 1.31 -12.64
N VAL A 50 7.03 2.48 -12.57
CA VAL A 50 7.58 3.67 -11.89
C VAL A 50 7.80 3.41 -10.40
N LEU A 51 6.78 2.88 -9.72
CA LEU A 51 6.83 2.54 -8.30
C LEU A 51 7.86 1.43 -8.03
N LEU A 52 7.84 0.35 -8.82
CA LEU A 52 8.75 -0.78 -8.66
C LEU A 52 10.22 -0.37 -8.86
N ASN A 53 10.52 0.51 -9.82
CA ASN A 53 11.87 1.05 -9.98
C ASN A 53 12.28 1.93 -8.79
N LYS A 54 11.35 2.67 -8.17
CA LYS A 54 11.66 3.40 -6.94
C LYS A 54 12.02 2.46 -5.79
N LEU A 55 11.28 1.37 -5.63
CA LEU A 55 11.60 0.33 -4.65
C LEU A 55 12.96 -0.32 -4.95
N ARG A 56 13.28 -0.56 -6.23
CA ARG A 56 14.59 -1.05 -6.65
C ARG A 56 15.72 -0.10 -6.26
N HIS A 57 15.54 1.22 -6.41
CA HIS A 57 16.53 2.19 -5.93
C HIS A 57 16.77 2.07 -4.41
N PHE A 58 15.73 1.88 -3.60
CA PHE A 58 15.92 1.61 -2.18
C PHE A 58 16.73 0.33 -1.92
N GLN A 59 16.50 -0.73 -2.69
CA GLN A 59 17.29 -1.97 -2.59
C GLN A 59 18.73 -1.80 -3.04
N ASP A 60 18.98 -1.00 -4.08
CA ASP A 60 20.33 -0.68 -4.54
C ASP A 60 21.11 0.15 -3.51
N LEU A 61 20.41 0.93 -2.69
CA LEU A 61 20.94 1.59 -1.49
C LEU A 61 21.05 0.66 -0.26
N GLY A 62 20.76 -0.64 -0.41
CA GLY A 62 20.88 -1.65 0.64
C GLY A 62 19.69 -1.76 1.59
N HIS A 63 18.57 -1.09 1.30
CA HIS A 63 17.36 -1.15 2.13
C HIS A 63 16.48 -2.36 1.80
N LYS A 64 15.64 -2.74 2.75
CA LYS A 64 14.73 -3.88 2.62
C LYS A 64 13.36 -3.40 2.17
N VAL A 65 12.77 -4.09 1.19
CA VAL A 65 11.42 -3.83 0.72
C VAL A 65 10.46 -4.85 1.32
N ILE A 66 9.34 -4.39 1.85
CA ILE A 66 8.16 -5.21 2.14
C ILE A 66 7.15 -4.98 1.02
N PHE A 67 6.96 -6.01 0.21
CA PHE A 67 5.92 -6.07 -0.80
C PHE A 67 4.66 -6.64 -0.14
N LEU A 68 3.74 -5.75 0.23
CA LEU A 68 2.55 -6.11 1.01
C LEU A 68 1.36 -6.37 0.08
N ILE A 69 0.80 -7.58 0.16
CA ILE A 69 -0.45 -7.94 -0.46
C ILE A 69 -1.62 -7.58 0.47
N GLY A 70 -2.59 -6.85 -0.05
CA GLY A 70 -3.81 -6.42 0.65
C GLY A 70 -4.96 -7.42 0.59
N ASP A 71 -4.74 -8.68 0.97
CA ASP A 71 -5.72 -9.76 0.84
C ASP A 71 -6.92 -9.63 1.80
N PHE A 72 -6.70 -9.14 3.02
CA PHE A 72 -7.78 -8.92 4.00
C PHE A 72 -8.86 -7.96 3.49
N THR A 73 -8.44 -6.83 2.92
CA THR A 73 -9.35 -5.82 2.38
C THR A 73 -9.91 -6.22 1.02
N GLY A 74 -9.17 -7.01 0.23
CA GLY A 74 -9.66 -7.58 -1.02
C GLY A 74 -10.86 -8.50 -0.83
N GLN A 75 -10.94 -9.21 0.30
CA GLN A 75 -12.11 -10.03 0.67
C GLN A 75 -13.34 -9.19 1.04
N ILE A 76 -13.13 -8.00 1.60
CA ILE A 76 -14.21 -7.09 2.04
C ILE A 76 -14.71 -6.22 0.87
N GLY A 77 -13.82 -5.86 -0.05
CA GLY A 77 -14.09 -5.05 -1.23
C GLY A 77 -13.89 -3.54 -0.96
N ASP A 78 -12.71 -3.02 -1.30
CA ASP A 78 -12.41 -1.59 -1.18
C ASP A 78 -13.05 -0.77 -2.34
N PRO A 79 -13.86 0.27 -2.06
CA PRO A 79 -14.48 1.10 -3.09
C PRO A 79 -13.59 2.20 -3.66
N SER A 80 -12.32 2.32 -3.24
CA SER A 80 -11.34 3.32 -3.72
C SER A 80 -11.61 3.79 -5.16
N GLY A 81 -12.24 4.98 -5.27
CA GLY A 81 -12.48 5.72 -6.51
C GLY A 81 -13.55 5.21 -7.48
N LYS A 82 -14.30 4.13 -7.21
CA LYS A 82 -15.29 3.59 -8.17
C LYS A 82 -16.72 3.55 -7.60
N ASN A 83 -17.67 4.07 -8.39
CA ASN A 83 -19.12 4.20 -8.09
C ASN A 83 -19.91 2.87 -7.90
N LYS A 84 -19.24 1.72 -7.78
CA LYS A 84 -19.90 0.42 -7.56
C LYS A 84 -19.08 -0.43 -6.60
N THR A 85 -19.75 -1.03 -5.63
CA THR A 85 -19.20 -2.07 -4.74
C THR A 85 -18.58 -3.18 -5.59
N ARG A 86 -17.31 -3.51 -5.34
CA ARG A 86 -16.59 -4.53 -6.11
C ARG A 86 -17.12 -5.94 -5.76
N PRO A 87 -17.10 -6.90 -6.69
CA PRO A 87 -17.35 -8.29 -6.34
C PRO A 87 -16.27 -8.76 -5.35
N THR A 88 -16.69 -9.41 -4.27
CA THR A 88 -15.79 -10.05 -3.30
C THR A 88 -15.04 -11.20 -3.98
N LEU A 89 -13.72 -11.17 -3.95
CA LEU A 89 -12.89 -12.23 -4.50
C LEU A 89 -12.68 -13.35 -3.48
N ASP A 90 -12.69 -14.59 -3.93
CA ASP A 90 -12.37 -15.75 -3.08
C ASP A 90 -10.89 -15.70 -2.66
N GLU A 91 -10.57 -16.21 -1.48
CA GLU A 91 -9.21 -16.29 -0.96
C GLU A 91 -8.27 -17.03 -1.94
N LYS A 92 -8.79 -18.04 -2.63
CA LYS A 92 -8.04 -18.78 -3.65
C LYS A 92 -7.63 -17.88 -4.82
N GLU A 93 -8.55 -17.03 -5.28
CA GLU A 93 -8.29 -16.12 -6.41
C GLU A 93 -7.28 -15.04 -6.02
N LEU A 94 -7.42 -14.45 -4.83
CA LEU A 94 -6.45 -13.48 -4.30
C LEU A 94 -5.04 -14.09 -4.20
N LYS A 95 -4.94 -15.37 -3.78
CA LYS A 95 -3.67 -16.10 -3.72
C LYS A 95 -3.08 -16.37 -5.10
N GLU A 96 -3.88 -16.73 -6.10
CA GLU A 96 -3.39 -16.91 -7.47
C GLU A 96 -2.92 -15.58 -8.09
N ASN A 97 -3.67 -14.49 -7.92
CA ASN A 97 -3.26 -13.16 -8.37
C ASN A 97 -1.94 -12.73 -7.70
N ALA A 98 -1.81 -12.94 -6.38
CA ALA A 98 -0.59 -12.64 -5.65
C ALA A 98 0.64 -13.41 -6.16
N LYS A 99 0.49 -14.69 -6.55
CA LYS A 99 1.58 -15.47 -7.17
C LYS A 99 2.02 -14.86 -8.49
N THR A 100 1.10 -14.35 -9.28
CA THR A 100 1.42 -13.69 -10.55
C THR A 100 2.15 -12.37 -10.32
N TYR A 101 1.72 -11.59 -9.33
CA TYR A 101 2.39 -10.35 -8.93
C TYR A 101 3.83 -10.63 -8.50
N GLU A 102 4.05 -11.65 -7.65
CA GLU A 102 5.38 -12.05 -7.19
C GLU A 102 6.31 -12.36 -8.38
N LYS A 103 5.84 -13.13 -9.36
CA LYS A 103 6.59 -13.45 -10.58
C LYS A 103 6.95 -12.19 -11.41
N GLN A 104 6.06 -11.21 -11.48
CA GLN A 104 6.29 -9.97 -12.23
C GLN A 104 7.26 -9.04 -11.49
N VAL A 105 7.06 -8.89 -10.19
CA VAL A 105 7.83 -7.98 -9.32
C VAL A 105 9.28 -8.41 -9.24
N PHE A 106 9.57 -9.71 -9.15
CA PHE A 106 10.95 -10.22 -9.12
C PHE A 106 11.69 -10.15 -10.46
N LYS A 107 11.06 -9.68 -11.54
CA LYS A 107 11.79 -9.25 -12.73
C LYS A 107 12.52 -7.91 -12.50
N ILE A 108 12.08 -7.12 -11.52
CA ILE A 108 12.63 -5.79 -11.20
C ILE A 108 13.29 -5.78 -9.82
N LEU A 109 12.62 -6.31 -8.79
CA LEU A 109 13.11 -6.29 -7.42
C LEU A 109 14.07 -7.46 -7.13
N LYS A 110 15.03 -7.20 -6.24
CA LYS A 110 15.96 -8.19 -5.68
C LYS A 110 15.25 -9.06 -4.67
N LYS A 111 15.15 -10.37 -4.92
CA LYS A 111 14.40 -11.30 -4.05
C LYS A 111 14.99 -11.37 -2.63
N GLU A 112 16.32 -11.30 -2.53
CA GLU A 112 17.08 -11.31 -1.28
C GLU A 112 16.86 -10.08 -0.40
N LEU A 113 16.41 -8.96 -0.99
CA LEU A 113 16.05 -7.73 -0.28
C LEU A 113 14.54 -7.45 -0.31
N THR A 114 13.73 -8.46 -0.62
CA THR A 114 12.27 -8.33 -0.66
C THR A 114 11.62 -9.36 0.26
N GLU A 115 10.70 -8.89 1.09
CA GLU A 115 9.82 -9.75 1.88
C GLU A 115 8.38 -9.57 1.37
N VAL A 116 7.76 -10.67 0.94
CA VAL A 116 6.34 -10.68 0.56
C VAL A 116 5.53 -10.99 1.81
N ARG A 117 4.56 -10.13 2.12
CA ARG A 117 3.69 -10.27 3.30
C ARG A 117 2.22 -10.10 2.93
N PHE A 118 1.34 -10.70 3.70
CA PHE A 118 -0.11 -10.60 3.52
C PHE A 118 -0.70 -9.86 4.72
N ASN A 119 -1.53 -8.84 4.50
CA ASN A 119 -2.07 -8.06 5.62
C ASN A 119 -3.05 -8.87 6.49
N SER A 120 -3.64 -9.93 5.96
CA SER A 120 -4.45 -10.89 6.73
C SER A 120 -3.69 -11.52 7.90
N GLU A 121 -2.35 -11.62 7.85
CA GLU A 121 -1.50 -12.20 8.91
C GLU A 121 -1.69 -11.50 10.28
N TRP A 122 -2.00 -10.20 10.26
CA TRP A 122 -2.26 -9.41 11.46
C TRP A 122 -3.70 -8.89 11.51
N CYS A 123 -4.33 -8.56 10.37
CA CYS A 123 -5.70 -8.06 10.35
C CYS A 123 -6.71 -9.11 10.86
N ASN A 124 -6.53 -10.39 10.55
CA ASN A 124 -7.40 -11.46 11.07
C ASN A 124 -7.33 -11.61 12.60
N LYS A 125 -6.25 -11.11 13.22
CA LYS A 125 -6.01 -11.20 14.66
C LYS A 125 -6.48 -9.97 15.44
N LEU A 126 -6.92 -8.90 14.77
CA LEU A 126 -7.37 -7.67 15.42
C LEU A 126 -8.62 -7.91 16.28
N GLY A 127 -9.56 -8.73 15.77
CA GLY A 127 -10.87 -8.91 16.38
C GLY A 127 -11.68 -7.61 16.48
N ALA A 128 -12.90 -7.70 17.01
CA ALA A 128 -13.79 -6.55 17.15
C ALA A 128 -13.20 -5.46 18.07
N ALA A 129 -12.58 -5.87 19.19
CA ALA A 129 -11.96 -4.94 20.13
C ALA A 129 -10.79 -4.15 19.51
N GLY A 130 -9.93 -4.82 18.73
CA GLY A 130 -8.83 -4.15 18.02
C GLY A 130 -9.34 -3.19 16.94
N LEU A 131 -10.40 -3.58 16.22
CA LEU A 131 -11.02 -2.72 15.22
C LEU A 131 -11.64 -1.45 15.83
N ILE A 132 -12.41 -1.59 16.92
CA ILE A 132 -12.98 -0.45 17.66
C ILE A 132 -11.87 0.45 18.22
N GLY A 133 -10.83 -0.16 18.80
CA GLY A 133 -9.66 0.56 19.31
C GLY A 133 -8.99 1.41 18.22
N LEU A 134 -8.83 0.87 17.00
CA LEU A 134 -8.28 1.60 15.86
C LEU A 134 -9.22 2.72 15.39
N ALA A 135 -10.51 2.43 15.23
CA ALA A 135 -11.51 3.40 14.80
C ALA A 135 -11.59 4.61 15.75
N SER A 136 -11.39 4.40 17.06
CA SER A 136 -11.36 5.48 18.06
C SER A 136 -10.22 6.49 17.90
N LYS A 137 -9.20 6.20 17.06
CA LYS A 137 -8.06 7.10 16.83
C LYS A 137 -8.33 8.18 15.78
N TYR A 138 -9.46 8.08 15.08
CA TYR A 138 -9.81 8.99 13.99
C TYR A 138 -11.23 9.53 14.16
N ASN A 139 -11.44 10.76 13.70
CA ASN A 139 -12.74 11.42 13.72
C ASN A 139 -13.40 11.31 12.34
N VAL A 140 -14.73 11.20 12.32
CA VAL A 140 -15.52 11.15 11.07
C VAL A 140 -15.25 12.36 10.19
N ALA A 141 -15.11 13.56 10.78
CA ALA A 141 -14.78 14.78 10.03
C ALA A 141 -13.48 14.63 9.23
N ARG A 142 -12.44 14.04 9.83
CA ARG A 142 -11.16 13.80 9.15
C ARG A 142 -11.29 12.78 8.02
N MET A 143 -12.18 11.80 8.13
CA MET A 143 -12.46 10.86 7.03
C MET A 143 -13.15 11.56 5.87
N LEU A 144 -14.13 12.44 6.15
CA LEU A 144 -14.87 13.19 5.13
C LEU A 144 -14.02 14.25 4.41
N GLU A 145 -12.85 14.63 4.93
CA GLU A 145 -11.90 15.51 4.23
C GLU A 145 -11.25 14.84 3.01
N ARG A 146 -11.28 13.50 2.90
CA ARG A 146 -10.75 12.78 1.73
C ARG A 146 -11.59 13.13 0.49
N ASP A 147 -10.93 13.50 -0.60
CA ASP A 147 -11.58 14.04 -1.81
C ASP A 147 -12.75 13.20 -2.34
N ASP A 148 -12.64 11.87 -2.32
CA ASP A 148 -13.67 10.95 -2.80
C ASP A 148 -14.88 10.90 -1.87
N PHE A 149 -14.68 10.85 -0.55
CA PHE A 149 -15.76 10.93 0.43
C PHE A 149 -16.42 12.31 0.43
N ASN A 150 -15.63 13.38 0.33
CA ASN A 150 -16.12 14.75 0.25
C ASN A 150 -17.06 14.92 -0.96
N LYS A 151 -16.61 14.48 -2.16
CA LYS A 151 -17.41 14.53 -3.39
C LYS A 151 -18.69 13.69 -3.29
N ARG A 152 -18.60 12.45 -2.80
CA ARG A 152 -19.77 11.55 -2.67
C ARG A 152 -20.77 12.09 -1.65
N TYR A 153 -20.29 12.56 -0.50
CA TYR A 153 -21.12 13.12 0.55
C TYR A 153 -21.87 14.37 0.07
N ASN A 154 -21.18 15.31 -0.58
CA ASN A 154 -21.80 16.51 -1.15
C ASN A 154 -22.75 16.22 -2.31
N ALA A 155 -22.51 15.13 -3.04
CA ALA A 155 -23.38 14.65 -4.11
C ALA A 155 -24.57 13.80 -3.60
N ASN A 156 -24.75 13.65 -2.27
CA ASN A 156 -25.74 12.76 -1.65
C ASN A 156 -25.64 11.31 -2.14
N GLN A 157 -24.44 10.86 -2.48
CA GLN A 157 -24.17 9.48 -2.85
C GLN A 157 -23.88 8.66 -1.59
N SER A 158 -24.40 7.43 -1.54
CA SER A 158 -24.22 6.54 -0.40
C SER A 158 -22.74 6.26 -0.12
N ILE A 159 -22.36 6.28 1.15
CA ILE A 159 -21.06 5.85 1.67
C ILE A 159 -21.33 4.85 2.79
N ALA A 160 -20.90 3.61 2.61
CA ALA A 160 -21.04 2.58 3.63
C ALA A 160 -20.01 2.80 4.75
N VAL A 161 -20.38 2.44 5.99
CA VAL A 161 -19.54 2.69 7.17
C VAL A 161 -18.22 1.94 7.14
N HIS A 162 -18.17 0.76 6.53
CA HIS A 162 -16.94 -0.04 6.41
C HIS A 162 -15.91 0.55 5.43
N GLU A 163 -16.27 1.61 4.69
CA GLU A 163 -15.35 2.31 3.79
C GLU A 163 -14.40 3.27 4.54
N PHE A 164 -14.75 3.65 5.78
CA PHE A 164 -13.97 4.54 6.63
C PHE A 164 -12.79 3.84 7.33
#